data_AF-A0A2M8PDE0-F1
#
_entry.id   AF-A0A2M8PDE0-F1
#
_cell.length_a   1.000
_cell.length_b   1.000
_cell.length_c   1.000
_cell.angle_alpha   90.00
_cell.angle_beta   90.00
_cell.angle_gamma   90.00
#
_symmetry.space_group_name_H-M   'P 1'
#
loop_
_entity.id
_entity.type
_entity.pdbx_description
1 polymer ?
#
loop_
_entity_poly.entity_id
_entity_poly.type
_entity_poly.pdbx_seq_one_letter_code
_entity_poly.pdbx_strand_id
1 'polypeptide(L)'
;MPSMRRSSLVRRALLLGLICLLSLPQLLSQAQADRDCGVADRFDYPIDGISLMHDDFGMYRAAFNGYHSGVDMAFERLGEPVRAAARGRVTFSDPEGWDTEKGVVIIEHTLPDRSVVFSLYGHMESREPYLFPRVGQCVLRGDIIGVIGDPRSSAPHLHYEIRRMRASAGGPGYWSTDPLEGGWFHPIEFTEQWRLRFQPAFRAILTASSALVAPPIWLPDGSAVYATRSQLEARRLATNSQAQSAPLWTLRIQGLVGLAPLPDGRVLGATADGQMFIVADGRFVGAWRADRQLRSPPLRLGQAILFLDAQNRAVAYSHDGRLLWQSEPLGQRVERYALSGALFAAAVQDHNGYELIVLDSDGQLRYAARAPSPIAPMPVQGDGFLIAVGSQVSLLSPNAVLTPLLDTGIALGRAAQVAADALGNLYLYPGYGSALYAYAAGGGLRWTVRLPSVPLQAPLLAVGEGCALYALMPDGALLAYRAADGALRGIASLYAGGRQHRPEARQLAVLPGELVQFSSGYLSTAILDGLQLAELAECAPPRLLP
;
A
#
# COMPACT_ATOMS: atom_id res chain seq x y z
N MET A 1 -40.33 -66.96 -37.84
CA MET A 1 -39.41 -66.43 -36.79
C MET A 1 -38.07 -67.12 -37.03
N PRO A 2 -36.96 -66.41 -37.39
CA PRO A 2 -36.34 -65.34 -36.60
C PRO A 2 -35.71 -64.19 -37.43
N SER A 3 -34.97 -63.30 -36.76
CA SER A 3 -33.97 -62.33 -37.30
C SER A 3 -34.31 -60.83 -37.39
N MET A 4 -34.87 -60.24 -36.32
CA MET A 4 -34.67 -58.81 -36.01
C MET A 4 -33.89 -58.64 -34.71
N ARG A 5 -32.57 -58.85 -34.71
CA ARG A 5 -31.72 -58.51 -33.53
C ARG A 5 -30.30 -57.99 -33.84
N ARG A 6 -29.88 -57.86 -35.10
CA ARG A 6 -28.48 -57.47 -35.42
C ARG A 6 -28.22 -55.97 -35.61
N SER A 7 -29.24 -55.12 -35.82
CA SER A 7 -29.00 -53.69 -36.13
C SER A 7 -28.87 -52.76 -34.91
N SER A 8 -29.43 -53.12 -33.74
CA SER A 8 -29.38 -52.24 -32.55
C SER A 8 -28.05 -52.32 -31.79
N LEU A 9 -27.37 -53.46 -31.85
CA LEU A 9 -26.07 -53.67 -31.21
C LEU A 9 -24.95 -52.87 -31.89
N VAL A 10 -24.94 -52.81 -33.22
CA VAL A 10 -23.93 -52.06 -33.98
C VAL A 10 -24.08 -50.55 -33.79
N ARG A 11 -25.32 -50.03 -33.76
CA ARG A 11 -25.58 -48.60 -33.47
C ARG A 11 -25.22 -48.22 -32.03
N ARG A 12 -25.47 -49.08 -31.04
CA ARG A 12 -25.06 -48.85 -29.65
C ARG A 12 -23.54 -48.89 -29.48
N ALA A 13 -22.85 -49.82 -30.14
CA ALA A 13 -21.38 -49.90 -30.13
C ALA A 13 -20.71 -48.68 -30.78
N LEU A 14 -21.27 -48.17 -31.88
CA LEU A 14 -20.79 -46.94 -32.54
C LEU A 14 -21.05 -45.69 -31.68
N LEU A 15 -22.19 -45.59 -31.00
CA LEU A 15 -22.49 -44.46 -30.10
C LEU A 15 -21.59 -44.47 -28.86
N LEU A 16 -21.35 -45.63 -28.25
CA LEU A 16 -20.42 -45.80 -27.12
C LEU A 16 -18.96 -45.51 -27.52
N GLY A 17 -18.55 -45.95 -28.71
CA GLY A 17 -17.24 -45.63 -29.27
C GLY A 17 -17.05 -44.13 -29.51
N LEU A 18 -18.07 -43.44 -30.05
CA LEU A 18 -18.03 -42.00 -30.29
C LEU A 18 -18.03 -41.17 -28.99
N ILE A 19 -18.79 -41.59 -27.97
CA ILE A 19 -18.77 -40.97 -26.63
C ILE A 19 -17.41 -41.16 -25.97
N CYS A 20 -16.80 -42.35 -26.05
CA CYS A 20 -15.43 -42.58 -25.55
C CYS A 20 -14.40 -41.71 -26.28
N LEU A 21 -14.48 -41.60 -27.62
CA LEU A 21 -13.56 -40.80 -28.44
C LEU A 21 -13.70 -39.29 -28.19
N LEU A 22 -14.89 -38.80 -27.83
CA LEU A 22 -15.14 -37.40 -27.49
C LEU A 22 -14.75 -37.04 -26.04
N SER A 23 -14.74 -38.02 -25.12
CA SER A 23 -14.38 -37.82 -23.71
C SER A 23 -12.91 -38.09 -23.38
N LEU A 24 -12.21 -38.89 -24.20
CA LEU A 24 -10.75 -39.10 -24.14
C LEU A 24 -9.91 -37.80 -24.12
N PRO A 25 -10.13 -36.81 -25.01
CA PRO A 25 -9.36 -35.56 -24.97
C PRO A 25 -9.66 -34.70 -23.73
N GLN A 26 -10.89 -34.77 -23.19
CA GLN A 26 -11.25 -34.05 -21.95
C GLN A 26 -10.62 -34.71 -20.71
N LEU A 27 -10.59 -36.04 -20.65
CA LEU A 27 -9.92 -36.80 -19.60
C LEU A 27 -8.39 -36.64 -19.64
N LEU A 28 -7.78 -36.61 -20.83
CA LEU A 28 -6.36 -36.33 -21.01
C LEU A 28 -6.01 -34.88 -20.61
N SER A 29 -6.87 -33.90 -20.94
CA SER A 29 -6.67 -32.50 -20.53
C SER A 29 -6.80 -32.31 -19.01
N GLN A 30 -7.72 -33.00 -18.34
CA GLN A 30 -7.84 -32.99 -16.88
C GLN A 30 -6.67 -33.71 -16.21
N ALA A 31 -6.25 -34.87 -16.72
CA ALA A 31 -5.11 -35.62 -16.19
C ALA A 31 -3.76 -34.89 -16.39
N GLN A 32 -3.63 -34.07 -17.43
CA GLN A 32 -2.45 -33.24 -17.65
C GLN A 32 -2.44 -31.99 -16.77
N ALA A 33 -3.60 -31.38 -16.50
CA ALA A 33 -3.73 -30.30 -15.51
C ALA A 33 -3.42 -30.77 -14.08
N ASP A 34 -3.75 -32.03 -13.76
CA ASP A 34 -3.42 -32.67 -12.47
C ASP A 34 -1.91 -33.01 -12.34
N ARG A 35 -1.20 -33.15 -13.46
CA ARG A 35 0.27 -33.34 -13.46
C ARG A 35 1.04 -32.06 -13.19
N ASP A 36 0.50 -30.88 -13.52
CA ASP A 36 1.18 -29.58 -13.37
C ASP A 36 0.76 -28.81 -12.10
N CYS A 37 -0.16 -29.35 -11.27
CA CYS A 37 -0.75 -28.70 -10.09
C CYS A 37 -1.41 -27.31 -10.31
N GLY A 38 -1.48 -26.86 -11.57
CA GLY A 38 -2.11 -25.62 -11.99
C GLY A 38 -1.32 -24.35 -11.67
N VAL A 39 -1.87 -23.24 -12.15
CA VAL A 39 -1.36 -21.87 -11.93
C VAL A 39 -2.13 -21.22 -10.78
N ALA A 40 -1.42 -20.59 -9.85
CA ALA A 40 -2.03 -19.88 -8.73
C ALA A 40 -2.91 -18.71 -9.24
N ASP A 41 -4.17 -18.72 -8.82
CA ASP A 41 -5.20 -17.74 -9.17
C ASP A 41 -5.62 -16.87 -7.97
N ARG A 42 -5.13 -17.21 -6.77
CA ARG A 42 -5.36 -16.49 -5.51
C ARG A 42 -4.37 -16.95 -4.43
N PHE A 43 -3.99 -16.03 -3.55
CA PHE A 43 -3.31 -16.32 -2.29
C PHE A 43 -4.20 -15.89 -1.11
N ASP A 44 -4.31 -16.76 -0.11
CA ASP A 44 -4.97 -16.50 1.16
C ASP A 44 -3.99 -16.75 2.31
N TYR A 45 -4.30 -16.20 3.48
CA TYR A 45 -3.57 -16.54 4.70
C TYR A 45 -3.82 -18.01 5.05
N PRO A 46 -2.81 -18.73 5.57
CA PRO A 46 -2.98 -20.14 5.93
C PRO A 46 -3.87 -20.38 7.14
N ILE A 47 -4.13 -19.33 7.91
CA ILE A 47 -4.93 -19.33 9.13
C ILE A 47 -5.76 -18.05 9.17
N ASP A 48 -6.99 -18.13 9.67
CA ASP A 48 -7.88 -16.99 9.85
C ASP A 48 -7.54 -16.16 11.10
N GLY A 49 -7.98 -14.90 11.14
CA GLY A 49 -7.89 -14.06 12.34
C GLY A 49 -6.46 -13.64 12.73
N ILE A 50 -5.54 -13.58 11.76
CA ILE A 50 -4.15 -13.19 12.01
C ILE A 50 -4.03 -11.70 12.38
N SER A 51 -3.08 -11.37 13.26
CA SER A 51 -2.75 -9.98 13.56
C SER A 51 -1.84 -9.43 12.47
N LEU A 52 -2.31 -8.41 11.74
CA LEU A 52 -1.49 -7.71 10.75
C LEU A 52 -0.61 -6.61 11.39
N MET A 53 -0.84 -6.29 12.67
CA MET A 53 -0.14 -5.23 13.38
C MET A 53 1.11 -5.71 14.13
N HIS A 54 1.16 -7.00 14.48
CA HIS A 54 2.23 -7.60 15.28
C HIS A 54 2.98 -8.68 14.49
N ASP A 55 3.34 -8.37 13.24
CA ASP A 55 4.25 -9.20 12.48
C ASP A 55 5.68 -9.09 13.04
N ASP A 56 6.50 -10.09 12.77
CA ASP A 56 7.90 -10.13 13.18
C ASP A 56 8.87 -10.50 12.05
N PHE A 57 8.42 -10.34 10.81
CA PHE A 57 9.28 -10.55 9.64
C PHE A 57 10.46 -9.60 9.64
N GLY A 58 11.66 -10.13 9.40
CA GLY A 58 12.90 -9.36 9.41
C GLY A 58 13.24 -8.80 10.79
N MET A 59 12.65 -9.33 11.88
CA MET A 59 13.03 -8.96 13.24
C MET A 59 14.29 -9.73 13.65
N TYR A 60 15.31 -9.01 14.11
CA TYR A 60 16.51 -9.64 14.66
C TYR A 60 16.20 -10.30 16.01
N ARG A 61 16.55 -11.59 16.14
CA ARG A 61 16.47 -12.33 17.39
C ARG A 61 17.87 -12.77 17.81
N ALA A 62 18.37 -12.20 18.91
CA ALA A 62 19.71 -12.48 19.42
C ALA A 62 19.95 -13.96 19.74
N ALA A 63 18.93 -14.67 20.23
CA ALA A 63 19.00 -16.10 20.53
C ALA A 63 19.31 -16.97 19.29
N PHE A 64 18.94 -16.50 18.11
CA PHE A 64 19.16 -17.19 16.82
C PHE A 64 20.25 -16.51 15.98
N ASN A 65 20.85 -15.41 16.48
CA ASN A 65 21.83 -14.59 15.77
C ASN A 65 21.41 -14.27 14.32
N GLY A 66 20.13 -13.93 14.12
CA GLY A 66 19.57 -13.75 12.79
C GLY A 66 18.23 -13.01 12.78
N TYR A 67 17.84 -12.59 11.59
CA TYR A 67 16.58 -11.96 11.24
C TYR A 67 15.56 -13.01 10.86
N HIS A 68 14.37 -12.91 11.43
CA HIS A 68 13.28 -13.86 11.21
C HIS A 68 12.86 -13.91 9.72
N SER A 69 12.93 -15.07 9.08
CA SER A 69 12.71 -15.23 7.63
C SER A 69 11.24 -15.41 7.23
N GLY A 70 10.35 -15.56 8.21
CA GLY A 70 8.92 -15.69 8.04
C GLY A 70 8.14 -14.71 8.90
N VAL A 71 6.87 -15.00 9.11
CA VAL A 71 6.04 -14.39 10.14
C VAL A 71 5.49 -15.49 11.04
N ASP A 72 5.55 -15.23 12.35
CA ASP A 72 4.93 -16.12 13.31
C ASP A 72 3.46 -15.72 13.50
N MET A 73 2.56 -16.67 13.28
CA MET A 73 1.11 -16.47 13.27
C MET A 73 0.42 -17.39 14.26
N ALA A 74 -0.78 -16.99 14.70
CA ALA A 74 -1.69 -17.85 15.45
C ALA A 74 -1.10 -18.45 16.74
N PHE A 75 -0.44 -17.59 17.54
CA PHE A 75 0.03 -17.95 18.87
C PHE A 75 -1.10 -18.53 19.74
N GLU A 76 -0.76 -19.56 20.52
CA GLU A 76 -1.64 -20.24 21.48
C GLU A 76 -2.85 -20.97 20.86
N ARG A 77 -2.79 -21.28 19.56
CA ARG A 77 -3.86 -21.96 18.80
C ARG A 77 -3.52 -23.42 18.45
N LEU A 78 -2.87 -24.12 19.37
CA LEU A 78 -2.42 -25.51 19.19
C LEU A 78 -3.53 -26.41 18.61
N GLY A 79 -3.19 -27.16 17.56
CA GLY A 79 -4.08 -28.13 16.93
C GLY A 79 -5.09 -27.54 15.93
N GLU A 80 -5.12 -26.22 15.75
CA GLU A 80 -5.98 -25.62 14.72
C GLU A 80 -5.48 -25.95 13.29
N PRO A 81 -6.39 -26.10 12.30
CA PRO A 81 -6.02 -26.42 10.93
C PRO A 81 -5.16 -25.34 10.26
N VAL A 82 -4.08 -25.77 9.61
CA VAL A 82 -3.26 -24.93 8.73
C VAL A 82 -3.61 -25.26 7.28
N ARG A 83 -3.86 -24.22 6.48
CA ARG A 83 -4.32 -24.37 5.09
C ARG A 83 -3.27 -23.96 4.07
N ALA A 84 -3.26 -24.63 2.92
CA ALA A 84 -2.46 -24.20 1.78
C ALA A 84 -2.91 -22.81 1.30
N ALA A 85 -1.98 -21.86 1.25
CA ALA A 85 -2.22 -20.46 0.90
C ALA A 85 -2.67 -20.28 -0.56
N ALA A 86 -2.23 -21.18 -1.44
CA ALA A 86 -2.61 -21.23 -2.84
C ALA A 86 -2.50 -22.68 -3.34
N ARG A 87 -3.03 -22.96 -4.53
CA ARG A 87 -2.80 -24.25 -5.18
C ARG A 87 -1.32 -24.42 -5.52
N GLY A 88 -0.82 -25.65 -5.49
CA GLY A 88 0.58 -25.91 -5.82
C GLY A 88 0.99 -27.35 -5.60
N ARG A 89 2.29 -27.61 -5.75
CA ARG A 89 2.91 -28.92 -5.58
C ARG A 89 3.67 -28.97 -4.27
N VAL A 90 3.41 -29.97 -3.44
CA VAL A 90 4.21 -30.21 -2.23
C VAL A 90 5.61 -30.65 -2.62
N THR A 91 6.63 -29.88 -2.22
CA THR A 91 8.05 -30.19 -2.51
C THR A 91 8.82 -30.69 -1.30
N PHE A 92 8.31 -30.45 -0.10
CA PHE A 92 8.85 -30.95 1.16
C PHE A 92 7.69 -31.18 2.13
N SER A 93 7.75 -32.27 2.89
CA SER A 93 6.75 -32.64 3.88
C SER A 93 7.38 -33.60 4.86
N ASP A 94 7.66 -33.14 6.08
CA ASP A 94 8.36 -33.91 7.08
C ASP A 94 7.87 -33.52 8.49
N PRO A 95 7.22 -34.43 9.24
CA PRO A 95 6.82 -34.20 10.63
C PRO A 95 7.97 -33.85 11.58
N GLU A 96 9.22 -34.17 11.22
CA GLU A 96 10.44 -33.88 11.97
C GLU A 96 11.33 -32.86 11.24
N GLY A 97 10.75 -32.08 10.31
CA GLY A 97 11.49 -31.14 9.45
C GLY A 97 12.35 -30.10 10.19
N TRP A 98 12.02 -29.79 11.45
CA TRP A 98 12.85 -29.02 12.39
C TRP A 98 13.08 -29.73 13.73
N ASP A 99 13.10 -31.06 13.75
CA ASP A 99 13.36 -31.88 14.95
C ASP A 99 12.40 -31.48 16.11
N THR A 100 12.95 -31.04 17.26
CA THR A 100 12.14 -30.66 18.43
C THR A 100 11.28 -29.40 18.22
N GLU A 101 11.50 -28.68 17.12
CA GLU A 101 10.72 -27.52 16.69
C GLU A 101 9.61 -27.89 15.69
N LYS A 102 9.31 -29.19 15.52
CA LYS A 102 8.18 -29.76 14.77
C LYS A 102 8.31 -29.73 13.25
N GLY A 103 7.25 -30.16 12.58
CA GLY A 103 7.24 -30.49 11.17
C GLY A 103 7.13 -29.29 10.25
N VAL A 104 7.52 -29.53 9.00
CA VAL A 104 7.53 -28.53 7.94
C VAL A 104 6.89 -29.08 6.67
N VAL A 105 6.05 -28.25 6.04
CA VAL A 105 5.52 -28.47 4.69
C VAL A 105 5.94 -27.31 3.79
N ILE A 106 6.42 -27.60 2.58
CA ILE A 106 6.76 -26.58 1.57
C ILE A 106 5.95 -26.87 0.30
N ILE A 107 5.27 -25.84 -0.21
CA ILE A 107 4.49 -25.91 -1.44
C ILE A 107 5.10 -24.98 -2.49
N GLU A 108 5.37 -25.52 -3.67
CA GLU A 108 5.75 -24.78 -4.88
C GLU A 108 4.49 -24.27 -5.60
N HIS A 109 4.45 -22.98 -5.90
CA HIS A 109 3.37 -22.32 -6.60
C HIS A 109 3.86 -21.76 -7.93
N THR A 110 3.24 -22.17 -9.03
CA THR A 110 3.44 -21.54 -10.34
C THR A 110 2.53 -20.31 -10.44
N LEU A 111 3.12 -19.14 -10.64
CA LEU A 111 2.41 -17.88 -10.81
C LEU A 111 1.93 -17.68 -12.26
N PRO A 112 0.98 -16.78 -12.55
CA PRO A 112 0.47 -16.59 -13.91
C PRO A 112 1.51 -16.15 -14.94
N ASP A 113 2.60 -15.53 -14.53
CA ASP A 113 3.77 -15.21 -15.38
C ASP A 113 4.76 -16.36 -15.53
N ARG A 114 4.40 -17.56 -15.05
CA ARG A 114 5.23 -18.78 -15.01
C ARG A 114 6.42 -18.70 -14.04
N SER A 115 6.59 -17.61 -13.31
CA SER A 115 7.55 -17.60 -12.21
C SER A 115 7.07 -18.53 -11.09
N VAL A 116 8.01 -18.93 -10.24
CA VAL A 116 7.75 -19.88 -9.15
C VAL A 116 8.08 -19.22 -7.83
N VAL A 117 7.21 -19.45 -6.84
CA VAL A 117 7.46 -19.12 -5.43
C VAL A 117 7.17 -20.33 -4.57
N PHE A 118 7.72 -20.35 -3.38
CA PHE A 118 7.52 -21.40 -2.39
C PHE A 118 6.88 -20.80 -1.15
N SER A 119 5.83 -21.43 -0.63
CA SER A 119 5.35 -21.19 0.72
C SER A 119 5.92 -22.26 1.66
N LEU A 120 6.34 -21.85 2.85
CA LEU A 120 6.75 -22.76 3.91
C LEU A 120 5.80 -22.61 5.10
N TYR A 121 5.43 -23.74 5.67
CA TYR A 121 4.64 -23.85 6.89
C TYR A 121 5.43 -24.67 7.90
N GLY A 122 5.92 -24.02 8.95
CA GLY A 122 6.76 -24.61 9.99
C GLY A 122 6.09 -24.62 11.36
N HIS A 123 6.73 -25.29 12.32
CA HIS A 123 6.15 -25.58 13.64
C HIS A 123 4.81 -26.36 13.54
N MET A 124 4.66 -27.20 12.52
CA MET A 124 3.42 -27.94 12.26
C MET A 124 3.43 -29.36 12.81
N GLU A 125 2.26 -29.93 13.04
CA GLU A 125 2.11 -31.35 13.35
C GLU A 125 1.14 -32.06 12.40
N SER A 126 1.43 -33.33 12.13
CA SER A 126 0.55 -34.25 11.39
C SER A 126 -0.27 -35.05 12.39
N ARG A 127 -1.56 -34.75 12.54
CA ARG A 127 -2.46 -35.42 13.48
C ARG A 127 -3.81 -35.68 12.83
N GLU A 128 -4.34 -36.88 12.98
CA GLU A 128 -5.68 -37.21 12.47
C GLU A 128 -6.75 -36.22 12.98
N PRO A 129 -7.66 -35.70 12.13
CA PRO A 129 -7.86 -36.05 10.71
C PRO A 129 -7.01 -35.23 9.71
N TYR A 130 -6.09 -34.41 10.20
CA TYR A 130 -5.31 -33.43 9.44
C TYR A 130 -3.85 -33.90 9.29
N LEU A 131 -3.64 -34.75 8.29
CA LEU A 131 -2.33 -35.30 7.97
C LEU A 131 -1.53 -34.38 7.04
N PHE A 132 -0.21 -34.50 7.13
CA PHE A 132 0.67 -33.86 6.16
C PHE A 132 0.46 -34.45 4.76
N PRO A 133 0.46 -33.61 3.70
CA PRO A 133 0.36 -34.09 2.34
C PRO A 133 1.67 -34.74 1.89
N ARG A 134 1.63 -35.63 0.89
CA ARG A 134 2.84 -36.31 0.40
C ARG A 134 3.64 -35.41 -0.54
N VAL A 135 4.97 -35.55 -0.53
CA VAL A 135 5.82 -34.92 -1.54
C VAL A 135 5.35 -35.33 -2.95
N GLY A 136 5.23 -34.35 -3.84
CA GLY A 136 4.70 -34.51 -5.21
C GLY A 136 3.18 -34.35 -5.31
N GLN A 137 2.43 -34.40 -4.21
CA GLN A 137 0.99 -34.19 -4.18
C GLN A 137 0.65 -32.75 -4.60
N CYS A 138 -0.36 -32.61 -5.46
CA CYS A 138 -0.98 -31.31 -5.71
C CYS A 138 -1.99 -31.02 -4.61
N VAL A 139 -1.96 -29.80 -4.09
CA VAL A 139 -2.94 -29.27 -3.14
C VAL A 139 -3.65 -28.07 -3.76
N LEU A 140 -4.91 -27.89 -3.37
CA LEU A 140 -5.70 -26.72 -3.71
C LEU A 140 -5.58 -25.65 -2.62
N ARG A 141 -5.88 -24.41 -2.99
CA ARG A 141 -6.03 -23.32 -2.02
C ARG A 141 -7.06 -23.71 -0.97
N GLY A 142 -6.71 -23.59 0.31
CA GLY A 142 -7.61 -23.88 1.43
C GLY A 142 -7.59 -25.33 1.92
N ASP A 143 -6.93 -26.25 1.21
CA ASP A 143 -6.71 -27.62 1.66
C ASP A 143 -5.96 -27.61 2.99
N ILE A 144 -6.40 -28.43 3.94
CA ILE A 144 -5.73 -28.56 5.23
C ILE A 144 -4.48 -29.43 5.04
N ILE A 145 -3.33 -28.90 5.44
CA ILE A 145 -2.01 -29.52 5.24
C ILE A 145 -1.33 -29.92 6.55
N GLY A 146 -2.09 -29.90 7.64
CA GLY A 146 -1.69 -30.26 9.00
C GLY A 146 -2.32 -29.31 10.01
N VAL A 147 -1.76 -29.29 11.21
CA VAL A 147 -2.21 -28.40 12.31
C VAL A 147 -1.06 -27.62 12.91
N ILE A 148 -1.41 -26.55 13.62
CA ILE A 148 -0.46 -25.81 14.48
C ILE A 148 0.11 -26.78 15.52
N GLY A 149 1.44 -26.82 15.62
CA GLY A 149 2.18 -27.67 16.55
C GLY A 149 2.60 -26.95 17.84
N ASP A 150 3.28 -27.70 18.71
CA ASP A 150 3.79 -27.24 20.01
C ASP A 150 5.33 -27.27 20.05
N PRO A 151 6.03 -26.32 19.39
CA PRO A 151 7.48 -26.30 19.32
C PRO A 151 8.12 -26.17 20.70
N ARG A 152 9.25 -26.84 20.93
CA ARG A 152 9.87 -26.92 22.27
C ARG A 152 10.29 -25.56 22.82
N SER A 153 10.77 -24.65 21.99
CA SER A 153 11.44 -23.42 22.43
C SER A 153 10.55 -22.18 22.44
N SER A 154 9.25 -22.32 22.22
CA SER A 154 8.30 -21.21 22.14
C SER A 154 6.85 -21.66 22.40
N ALA A 155 5.90 -20.73 22.49
CA ALA A 155 4.49 -21.08 22.56
C ALA A 155 4.00 -21.65 21.22
N PRO A 156 2.93 -22.49 21.17
CA PRO A 156 2.32 -22.96 19.93
C PRO A 156 2.03 -21.84 18.94
N HIS A 157 2.53 -21.94 17.71
CA HIS A 157 2.31 -20.98 16.64
C HIS A 157 2.66 -21.60 15.26
N LEU A 158 2.27 -20.94 14.18
CA LEU A 158 2.70 -21.27 12.81
C LEU A 158 3.81 -20.31 12.38
N HIS A 159 4.94 -20.86 11.93
CA HIS A 159 5.93 -20.10 11.17
C HIS A 159 5.59 -20.14 9.68
N TYR A 160 5.38 -19.00 9.05
CA TYR A 160 4.99 -18.92 7.64
C TYR A 160 5.98 -18.11 6.81
N GLU A 161 6.57 -18.71 5.77
CA GLU A 161 7.44 -18.02 4.81
C GLU A 161 6.83 -17.99 3.41
N ILE A 162 7.21 -16.98 2.62
CA ILE A 162 7.11 -17.02 1.16
C ILE A 162 8.48 -16.67 0.60
N ARG A 163 8.99 -17.47 -0.33
CA ARG A 163 10.38 -17.35 -0.81
C ARG A 163 10.58 -17.76 -2.25
N ARG A 164 11.67 -17.31 -2.87
CA ARG A 164 12.00 -17.57 -4.29
C ARG A 164 12.77 -18.88 -4.51
N MET A 165 13.47 -19.33 -3.48
CA MET A 165 14.35 -20.48 -3.55
C MET A 165 13.64 -21.76 -3.15
N ARG A 166 13.87 -22.80 -3.94
CA ARG A 166 13.56 -24.17 -3.56
C ARG A 166 14.47 -24.59 -2.42
N ALA A 167 13.95 -25.39 -1.50
CA ALA A 167 14.76 -26.02 -0.45
C ALA A 167 14.53 -27.53 -0.42
N SER A 168 15.57 -28.28 -0.09
CA SER A 168 15.51 -29.72 0.18
C SER A 168 15.27 -30.05 1.64
N ALA A 169 15.17 -29.03 2.50
CA ALA A 169 14.90 -29.10 3.94
C ALA A 169 14.00 -27.91 4.34
N GLY A 170 13.52 -27.86 5.58
CA GLY A 170 12.75 -26.73 6.08
C GLY A 170 13.49 -25.39 5.95
N GLY A 171 14.82 -25.40 6.05
CA GLY A 171 15.61 -24.17 6.08
C GLY A 171 15.70 -23.61 7.50
N PRO A 172 16.28 -22.41 7.67
CA PRO A 172 16.81 -22.00 8.96
C PRO A 172 15.82 -21.26 9.88
N GLY A 173 14.68 -20.76 9.38
CA GLY A 173 13.75 -19.88 10.12
C GLY A 173 14.32 -18.49 10.48
N TYR A 174 15.64 -18.34 10.44
CA TYR A 174 16.39 -17.11 10.67
C TYR A 174 17.53 -16.96 9.67
N TRP A 175 17.80 -15.73 9.25
CA TRP A 175 18.82 -15.40 8.27
C TRP A 175 19.82 -14.35 8.79
N SER A 176 21.06 -14.36 8.31
CA SER A 176 22.11 -13.48 8.83
C SER A 176 21.96 -12.00 8.42
N THR A 177 21.19 -11.73 7.37
CA THR A 177 20.90 -10.38 6.86
C THR A 177 19.38 -10.17 6.73
N ASP A 178 18.97 -8.98 6.29
CA ASP A 178 17.55 -8.71 5.96
C ASP A 178 17.02 -9.82 5.01
N PRO A 179 15.95 -10.55 5.38
CA PRO A 179 15.40 -11.63 4.56
C PRO A 179 14.91 -11.14 3.18
N LEU A 180 14.53 -9.87 3.02
CA LEU A 180 14.18 -9.30 1.72
C LEU A 180 15.37 -9.33 0.73
N GLU A 181 16.60 -9.18 1.24
CA GLU A 181 17.82 -9.32 0.45
C GLU A 181 18.23 -10.78 0.24
N GLY A 182 17.76 -11.68 1.12
CA GLY A 182 18.07 -13.11 1.11
C GLY A 182 17.21 -13.96 0.17
N GLY A 183 16.18 -13.39 -0.46
CA GLY A 183 15.26 -14.10 -1.36
C GLY A 183 13.91 -14.49 -0.74
N TRP A 184 13.63 -14.04 0.48
CA TRP A 184 12.31 -14.10 1.10
C TRP A 184 11.47 -12.90 0.71
N PHE A 185 10.17 -13.11 0.67
CA PHE A 185 9.18 -12.05 0.61
C PHE A 185 8.57 -11.88 1.99
N HIS A 186 8.20 -10.65 2.34
CA HIS A 186 7.33 -10.44 3.48
C HIS A 186 5.97 -11.14 3.21
N PRO A 187 5.56 -12.16 3.98
CA PRO A 187 4.42 -13.02 3.63
C PRO A 187 3.07 -12.30 3.54
N ILE A 188 2.82 -11.35 4.46
CA ILE A 188 1.60 -10.53 4.46
C ILE A 188 1.56 -9.60 3.25
N GLU A 189 2.59 -8.78 3.05
CA GLU A 189 2.76 -7.94 1.86
C GLU A 189 2.56 -8.73 0.56
N PHE A 190 3.24 -9.88 0.41
CA PHE A 190 3.11 -10.72 -0.78
C PHE A 190 1.65 -11.16 -1.00
N THR A 191 0.98 -11.61 0.06
CA THR A 191 -0.42 -12.06 -0.01
C THR A 191 -1.34 -10.91 -0.45
N GLU A 192 -1.20 -9.72 0.15
CA GLU A 192 -2.00 -8.54 -0.21
C GLU A 192 -1.71 -8.05 -1.65
N GLN A 193 -0.44 -8.03 -2.06
CA GLN A 193 -0.08 -7.70 -3.44
C GLN A 193 -0.74 -8.65 -4.44
N TRP A 194 -0.71 -9.97 -4.19
CA TRP A 194 -1.29 -10.93 -5.13
C TRP A 194 -2.80 -10.89 -5.13
N ARG A 195 -3.45 -10.71 -3.98
CA ARG A 195 -4.89 -10.43 -3.91
C ARG A 195 -5.27 -9.22 -4.76
N LEU A 196 -4.46 -8.16 -4.70
CA LEU A 196 -4.66 -6.97 -5.52
C LEU A 196 -4.45 -7.28 -7.02
N ARG A 197 -3.39 -8.00 -7.39
CA ARG A 197 -3.07 -8.37 -8.78
C ARG A 197 -4.18 -9.17 -9.47
N PHE A 198 -4.96 -9.93 -8.70
CA PHE A 198 -6.09 -10.70 -9.22
C PHE A 198 -7.39 -9.89 -9.36
N GLN A 199 -7.43 -8.62 -8.92
CA GLN A 199 -8.60 -7.78 -9.15
C GLN A 199 -8.65 -7.27 -10.60
N PRO A 200 -9.85 -7.18 -11.22
CA PRO A 200 -10.00 -6.63 -12.58
C PRO A 200 -9.45 -5.20 -12.71
N ALA A 201 -9.61 -4.39 -11.66
CA ALA A 201 -9.14 -3.02 -11.60
C ALA A 201 -7.61 -2.88 -11.60
N PHE A 202 -6.85 -3.97 -11.39
CA PHE A 202 -5.40 -3.88 -11.29
C PHE A 202 -4.74 -3.45 -12.60
N ARG A 203 -3.79 -2.51 -12.53
CA ARG A 203 -3.00 -2.06 -13.69
C ARG A 203 -1.51 -2.30 -13.50
N ALA A 204 -0.97 -1.84 -12.38
CA ALA A 204 0.45 -1.98 -12.10
C ALA A 204 0.75 -1.92 -10.61
N ILE A 205 1.93 -2.42 -10.24
CA ILE A 205 2.46 -2.27 -8.89
C ILE A 205 3.98 -2.20 -8.94
N LEU A 206 4.53 -1.35 -8.09
CA LEU A 206 5.95 -1.24 -7.80
C LEU A 206 6.16 -1.66 -6.34
N THR A 207 7.20 -2.43 -6.09
CA THR A 207 7.55 -2.90 -4.75
C THR A 207 8.99 -2.53 -4.47
N ALA A 208 9.19 -1.75 -3.42
CA ALA A 208 10.51 -1.37 -2.94
C ALA A 208 11.26 -2.56 -2.34
N SER A 209 12.59 -2.50 -2.31
CA SER A 209 13.43 -3.56 -1.75
C SER A 209 13.39 -3.63 -0.22
N SER A 210 13.02 -2.53 0.44
CA SER A 210 12.90 -2.43 1.90
C SER A 210 11.95 -1.31 2.29
N ALA A 211 11.55 -1.29 3.56
CA ALA A 211 10.52 -0.39 4.07
C ALA A 211 10.81 1.09 3.73
N LEU A 212 9.78 1.78 3.23
CA LEU A 212 9.87 3.18 2.88
C LEU A 212 10.15 4.06 4.10
N VAL A 213 10.74 5.24 3.87
CA VAL A 213 10.86 6.31 4.88
C VAL A 213 10.13 7.58 4.48
N ALA A 214 9.75 7.71 3.21
CA ALA A 214 9.04 8.84 2.66
C ALA A 214 8.15 8.40 1.47
N PRO A 215 7.17 9.21 1.06
CA PRO A 215 6.38 8.94 -0.14
C PRO A 215 7.28 8.81 -1.39
N PRO A 216 6.95 7.92 -2.33
CA PRO A 216 7.69 7.82 -3.58
C PRO A 216 7.53 9.06 -4.45
N ILE A 217 8.59 9.43 -5.15
CA ILE A 217 8.58 10.49 -6.16
C ILE A 217 8.41 9.87 -7.53
N TRP A 218 7.40 10.34 -8.26
CA TRP A 218 7.19 9.97 -9.65
C TRP A 218 7.95 10.89 -10.58
N LEU A 219 8.74 10.31 -11.47
CA LEU A 219 9.50 11.02 -12.48
C LEU A 219 8.67 11.17 -13.77
N PRO A 220 8.99 12.14 -14.64
CA PRO A 220 8.26 12.36 -15.89
C PRO A 220 8.25 11.17 -16.86
N ASP A 221 9.22 10.25 -16.73
CA ASP A 221 9.31 9.03 -17.53
C ASP A 221 8.39 7.89 -17.02
N GLY A 222 7.61 8.14 -15.97
CA GLY A 222 6.72 7.17 -15.34
C GLY A 222 7.42 6.19 -14.38
N SER A 223 8.72 6.36 -14.13
CA SER A 223 9.39 5.65 -13.05
C SER A 223 9.15 6.32 -11.69
N ALA A 224 9.34 5.57 -10.61
CA ALA A 224 9.23 6.06 -9.24
C ALA A 224 10.55 5.87 -8.49
N VAL A 225 10.95 6.90 -7.75
CA VAL A 225 12.09 6.89 -6.84
C VAL A 225 11.59 6.67 -5.41
N TYR A 226 12.11 5.62 -4.79
CA TYR A 226 11.81 5.22 -3.42
C TYR A 226 12.97 5.56 -2.50
N ALA A 227 12.68 6.25 -1.39
CA ALA A 227 13.57 6.32 -0.24
C ALA A 227 13.22 5.20 0.72
N THR A 228 14.16 4.28 0.93
CA THR A 228 14.07 3.23 1.93
C THR A 228 15.02 3.52 3.10
N ARG A 229 15.11 2.62 4.08
CA ARG A 229 15.96 2.85 5.27
C ARG A 229 17.45 3.05 4.98
N SER A 230 17.96 2.43 3.92
CA SER A 230 19.41 2.34 3.64
C SER A 230 19.77 2.66 2.20
N GLN A 231 18.79 2.94 1.35
CA GLN A 231 19.02 3.24 -0.06
C GLN A 231 17.96 4.12 -0.68
N LEU A 232 18.37 4.78 -1.76
CA LEU A 232 17.49 5.32 -2.78
C LEU A 232 17.45 4.33 -3.93
N GLU A 233 16.27 4.06 -4.49
CA GLU A 233 16.15 3.22 -5.66
C GLU A 233 15.10 3.74 -6.63
N ALA A 234 15.39 3.66 -7.92
CA ALA A 234 14.38 3.93 -8.95
C ALA A 234 13.82 2.63 -9.50
N ARG A 235 12.51 2.62 -9.75
CA ARG A 235 11.79 1.49 -10.31
C ARG A 235 10.88 1.97 -11.42
N ARG A 236 10.88 1.26 -12.54
CA ARG A 236 9.91 1.49 -13.62
C ARG A 236 8.70 0.60 -13.43
N LEU A 237 7.55 1.07 -13.88
CA LEU A 237 6.36 0.23 -13.99
C LEU A 237 6.70 -1.01 -14.85
N ALA A 238 6.49 -2.19 -14.28
CA ALA A 238 6.63 -3.43 -15.01
C ALA A 238 5.45 -3.53 -16.00
N THR A 239 5.75 -3.62 -17.30
CA THR A 239 4.72 -3.81 -18.35
C THR A 239 4.07 -5.19 -18.28
N ASN A 240 4.74 -6.15 -17.65
CA ASN A 240 4.13 -7.38 -17.17
C ASN A 240 3.75 -7.19 -15.71
N SER A 241 2.45 -7.22 -15.46
CA SER A 241 1.80 -6.93 -14.17
C SER A 241 2.17 -7.90 -13.03
N GLN A 242 3.18 -8.76 -13.22
CA GLN A 242 3.56 -9.88 -12.35
C GLN A 242 5.07 -9.99 -12.07
N ALA A 243 5.95 -9.40 -12.88
CA ALA A 243 7.38 -9.40 -12.57
C ALA A 243 7.72 -8.23 -11.63
N GLN A 244 8.41 -8.54 -10.52
CA GLN A 244 9.15 -7.50 -9.80
C GLN A 244 10.34 -7.11 -10.65
N SER A 245 10.32 -5.91 -11.25
CA SER A 245 11.47 -5.41 -11.98
C SER A 245 12.61 -5.12 -10.99
N ALA A 246 13.82 -5.55 -11.32
CA ALA A 246 15.02 -5.04 -10.66
C ALA A 246 15.01 -3.50 -10.69
N PRO A 247 15.55 -2.84 -9.65
CA PRO A 247 15.66 -1.39 -9.67
C PRO A 247 16.48 -0.95 -10.90
N LEU A 248 16.07 0.17 -11.51
CA LEU A 248 16.80 0.81 -12.61
C LEU A 248 18.21 1.21 -12.15
N TRP A 249 18.28 1.70 -10.92
CA TRP A 249 19.50 2.02 -10.20
C TRP A 249 19.21 2.03 -8.70
N THR A 250 20.27 1.84 -7.92
CA THR A 250 20.23 1.90 -6.46
C THR A 250 21.44 2.69 -5.97
N LEU A 251 21.22 3.56 -4.99
CA LEU A 251 22.26 4.33 -4.30
C LEU A 251 22.16 4.06 -2.81
N ARG A 252 23.24 3.61 -2.17
CA ARG A 252 23.27 3.38 -0.72
C ARG A 252 23.37 4.72 0.01
N ILE A 253 22.39 5.03 0.84
CA ILE A 253 22.31 6.27 1.60
C ILE A 253 21.72 5.95 2.96
N GLN A 254 22.45 6.30 4.02
CA GLN A 254 22.03 6.06 5.39
C GLN A 254 21.27 7.27 5.94
N GLY A 255 20.29 7.01 6.81
CA GLY A 255 19.59 8.06 7.54
C GLY A 255 18.71 8.95 6.68
N LEU A 256 18.17 8.45 5.56
CA LEU A 256 17.21 9.19 4.74
C LEU A 256 15.98 9.61 5.55
N VAL A 257 15.58 10.88 5.43
CA VAL A 257 14.38 11.43 6.10
C VAL A 257 13.33 11.95 5.14
N GLY A 258 13.69 12.16 3.86
CA GLY A 258 12.73 12.61 2.86
C GLY A 258 13.35 12.90 1.51
N LEU A 259 12.48 13.07 0.51
CA LEU A 259 12.84 13.40 -0.86
C LEU A 259 11.98 14.55 -1.37
N ALA A 260 12.52 15.33 -2.32
CA ALA A 260 11.78 16.33 -3.08
C ALA A 260 12.11 16.22 -4.58
N PRO A 261 11.11 16.23 -5.48
CA PRO A 261 11.37 16.29 -6.91
C PRO A 261 11.93 17.66 -7.29
N LEU A 262 12.85 17.72 -8.25
CA LEU A 262 13.31 18.95 -8.87
C LEU A 262 12.67 19.14 -10.25
N PRO A 263 12.53 20.39 -10.76
CA PRO A 263 11.81 20.68 -12.00
C PRO A 263 12.39 20.00 -13.26
N ASP A 264 13.67 19.64 -13.23
CA ASP A 264 14.42 19.05 -14.34
C ASP A 264 14.49 17.52 -14.27
N GLY A 265 13.65 16.89 -13.44
CA GLY A 265 13.62 15.43 -13.26
C GLY A 265 14.67 14.89 -12.29
N ARG A 266 15.53 15.74 -11.73
CA ARG A 266 16.42 15.35 -10.64
C ARG A 266 15.63 15.14 -9.34
N VAL A 267 16.25 14.44 -8.39
CA VAL A 267 15.68 14.23 -7.05
C VAL A 267 16.65 14.78 -6.01
N LEU A 268 16.16 15.63 -5.11
CA LEU A 268 16.87 15.98 -3.90
C LEU A 268 16.46 15.04 -2.78
N GLY A 269 17.42 14.49 -2.06
CA GLY A 269 17.15 13.78 -0.81
C GLY A 269 17.86 14.44 0.36
N ALA A 270 17.28 14.24 1.54
CA ALA A 270 17.80 14.76 2.80
C ALA A 270 18.00 13.62 3.80
N THR A 271 19.03 13.76 4.63
CA THR A 271 19.36 12.84 5.71
C THR A 271 19.15 13.46 7.09
N ALA A 272 19.05 12.62 8.11
CA ALA A 272 18.83 13.02 9.50
C ALA A 272 19.98 13.87 10.09
N ASP A 273 21.19 13.74 9.55
CA ASP A 273 22.36 14.57 9.93
C ASP A 273 22.44 15.90 9.15
N GLY A 274 21.41 16.23 8.37
CA GLY A 274 21.31 17.50 7.64
C GLY A 274 22.14 17.55 6.36
N GLN A 275 22.50 16.39 5.78
CA GLN A 275 23.10 16.34 4.45
C GLN A 275 22.01 16.27 3.37
N MET A 276 22.19 17.07 2.33
CA MET A 276 21.38 17.06 1.12
C MET A 276 22.22 16.55 -0.02
N PHE A 277 21.59 15.78 -0.89
CA PHE A 277 22.21 15.25 -2.10
C PHE A 277 21.23 15.35 -3.26
N ILE A 278 21.77 15.52 -4.46
CA ILE A 278 21.01 15.61 -5.70
C ILE A 278 21.37 14.40 -6.54
N VAL A 279 20.35 13.69 -6.99
CA VAL A 279 20.46 12.52 -7.85
C VAL A 279 19.90 12.84 -9.23
N ALA A 280 20.67 12.46 -10.25
CA ALA A 280 20.21 12.41 -11.65
C ALA A 280 20.65 11.05 -12.22
N ASP A 281 19.70 10.30 -12.81
CA ASP A 281 19.97 9.03 -13.49
C ASP A 281 20.86 8.06 -12.68
N GLY A 282 20.55 7.91 -11.39
CA GLY A 282 21.28 7.00 -10.50
C GLY A 282 22.70 7.44 -10.16
N ARG A 283 23.02 8.73 -10.29
CA ARG A 283 24.31 9.30 -9.88
C ARG A 283 24.12 10.51 -8.99
N PHE A 284 25.01 10.66 -8.01
CA PHE A 284 25.13 11.91 -7.25
C PHE A 284 25.71 12.99 -8.15
N VAL A 285 24.95 14.06 -8.36
CA VAL A 285 25.35 15.23 -9.18
C VAL A 285 25.55 16.49 -8.35
N GLY A 286 25.26 16.43 -7.06
CA GLY A 286 25.50 17.51 -6.11
C GLY A 286 25.25 17.07 -4.68
N ALA A 287 25.88 17.74 -3.74
CA ALA A 287 25.60 17.58 -2.32
C ALA A 287 25.95 18.87 -1.58
N TRP A 288 25.23 19.13 -0.50
CA TRP A 288 25.47 20.24 0.40
C TRP A 288 24.99 19.86 1.80
N ARG A 289 25.40 20.62 2.81
CA ARG A 289 24.97 20.40 4.19
C ARG A 289 24.28 21.66 4.67
N ALA A 290 23.16 21.51 5.37
CA ALA A 290 22.47 22.64 5.96
C ALA A 290 23.38 23.31 7.01
N ASP A 291 23.30 24.63 7.06
CA ASP A 291 23.97 25.47 8.06
C ASP A 291 23.31 25.40 9.45
N ARG A 292 22.24 24.59 9.59
CA ARG A 292 21.41 24.46 10.79
C ARG A 292 20.72 23.09 10.85
N GLN A 293 20.15 22.78 12.00
CA GLN A 293 19.34 21.58 12.17
C GLN A 293 17.95 21.75 11.53
N LEU A 294 17.62 20.84 10.62
CA LEU A 294 16.32 20.75 9.94
C LEU A 294 15.47 19.64 10.58
N ARG A 295 14.15 19.82 10.64
CA ARG A 295 13.21 18.89 11.27
C ARG A 295 12.08 18.41 10.37
N SER A 296 11.87 19.04 9.22
CA SER A 296 10.93 18.54 8.21
C SER A 296 11.67 17.79 7.10
N PRO A 297 10.98 16.93 6.33
CA PRO A 297 11.46 16.52 5.02
C PRO A 297 11.63 17.74 4.09
N PRO A 298 12.39 17.61 2.99
CA PRO A 298 12.52 18.65 1.98
C PRO A 298 11.17 18.87 1.28
N LEU A 299 10.76 20.14 1.21
CA LEU A 299 9.50 20.56 0.61
C LEU A 299 9.79 21.43 -0.61
N ARG A 300 9.40 21.01 -1.81
CA ARG A 300 9.60 21.86 -3.00
C ARG A 300 8.58 23.01 -3.01
N LEU A 301 9.08 24.24 -3.00
CA LEU A 301 8.29 25.47 -3.10
C LEU A 301 8.80 26.31 -4.28
N GLY A 302 8.16 26.16 -5.45
CA GLY A 302 8.64 26.77 -6.69
C GLY A 302 10.03 26.24 -7.09
N GLN A 303 11.03 27.11 -7.06
CA GLN A 303 12.45 26.77 -7.33
C GLN A 303 13.26 26.53 -6.03
N ALA A 304 12.67 26.83 -4.87
CA ALA A 304 13.29 26.66 -3.58
C ALA A 304 12.97 25.29 -2.96
N ILE A 305 13.82 24.88 -2.03
CA ILE A 305 13.63 23.72 -1.16
C ILE A 305 13.47 24.26 0.25
N LEU A 306 12.24 24.13 0.74
CA LEU A 306 11.81 24.61 2.03
C LEU A 306 11.99 23.51 3.09
N PHE A 307 12.36 23.94 4.29
CA PHE A 307 12.36 23.11 5.49
C PHE A 307 11.80 23.88 6.69
N LEU A 308 11.37 23.15 7.71
CA LEU A 308 11.21 23.66 9.07
C LEU A 308 12.49 23.37 9.87
N ASP A 309 13.00 24.38 10.57
CA ASP A 309 14.20 24.21 11.40
C ASP A 309 13.88 23.93 12.88
N ALA A 310 14.94 23.83 13.70
CA ALA A 310 14.84 23.59 15.14
C ALA A 310 14.09 24.69 15.93
N GLN A 311 13.87 25.86 15.34
CA GLN A 311 13.18 27.00 15.93
C GLN A 311 11.79 27.22 15.30
N ASN A 312 11.26 26.26 14.53
CA ASN A 312 10.02 26.37 13.78
C ASN A 312 10.01 27.54 12.79
N ARG A 313 11.17 27.91 12.24
CA ARG A 313 11.24 28.84 11.11
C ARG A 313 11.06 28.06 9.81
N ALA A 314 10.37 28.67 8.86
CA ALA A 314 10.42 28.28 7.46
C ALA A 314 11.77 28.77 6.89
N VAL A 315 12.57 27.86 6.34
CA VAL A 315 13.90 28.17 5.81
C VAL A 315 14.00 27.61 4.39
N ALA A 316 14.30 28.47 3.43
CA ALA A 316 14.35 28.11 2.02
C ALA A 316 15.78 28.16 1.50
N TYR A 317 16.18 27.09 0.83
CA TYR A 317 17.45 26.99 0.13
C TYR A 317 17.21 26.88 -1.38
N SER A 318 18.17 27.32 -2.17
CA SER A 318 18.25 26.90 -3.57
C SER A 318 18.64 25.42 -3.63
N HIS A 319 18.44 24.79 -4.79
CA HIS A 319 18.75 23.37 -4.94
C HIS A 319 20.24 23.04 -4.72
N ASP A 320 21.15 24.00 -4.93
CA ASP A 320 22.59 23.92 -4.66
C ASP A 320 23.01 24.33 -3.23
N GLY A 321 22.05 24.63 -2.35
CA GLY A 321 22.29 24.79 -0.92
C GLY A 321 22.55 26.22 -0.43
N ARG A 322 22.37 27.24 -1.26
CA ARG A 322 22.43 28.64 -0.82
C ARG A 322 21.14 29.01 -0.09
N LEU A 323 21.27 29.55 1.12
CA LEU A 323 20.14 30.12 1.85
C LEU A 323 19.52 31.26 1.02
N LEU A 324 18.24 31.15 0.69
CA LEU A 324 17.48 32.17 -0.04
C LEU A 324 16.81 33.13 0.93
N TRP A 325 16.10 32.58 1.91
CA TRP A 325 15.42 33.33 2.95
C TRP A 325 15.13 32.44 4.16
N GLN A 326 14.82 33.08 5.28
CA GLN A 326 14.27 32.44 6.47
C GLN A 326 13.15 33.33 7.01
N SER A 327 12.10 32.72 7.55
CA SER A 327 11.05 33.45 8.27
C SER A 327 11.46 33.71 9.72
N GLU A 328 10.70 34.58 10.39
CA GLU A 328 10.59 34.53 11.84
C GLU A 328 10.01 33.17 12.30
N PRO A 329 10.19 32.76 13.57
CA PRO A 329 9.53 31.57 14.10
C PRO A 329 8.03 31.62 13.82
N LEU A 330 7.50 30.59 13.17
CA LEU A 330 6.09 30.58 12.74
C LEU A 330 5.13 30.48 13.93
N GLY A 331 5.60 29.94 15.06
CA GLY A 331 4.80 29.73 16.26
C GLY A 331 5.45 28.67 17.16
N GLN A 332 4.81 28.33 18.27
CA GLN A 332 5.35 27.36 19.22
C GLN A 332 5.39 25.94 18.69
N ARG A 333 4.37 25.54 17.93
CA ARG A 333 4.29 24.20 17.34
C ARG A 333 3.58 24.28 15.99
N VAL A 334 4.24 23.79 14.94
CA VAL A 334 3.58 23.59 13.65
C VAL A 334 2.77 22.30 13.72
N GLU A 335 1.44 22.39 13.68
CA GLU A 335 0.54 21.23 13.71
C GLU A 335 0.49 20.52 12.37
N ARG A 336 0.44 21.31 11.31
CA ARG A 336 0.24 20.83 9.94
C ARG A 336 0.79 21.84 8.95
N TYR A 337 1.28 21.36 7.83
CA TYR A 337 1.62 22.19 6.70
C TYR A 337 1.15 21.56 5.38
N ALA A 338 1.01 22.39 4.36
CA ALA A 338 0.64 21.99 3.01
C ALA A 338 1.35 22.88 1.99
N LEU A 339 1.63 22.33 0.81
CA LEU A 339 2.17 23.05 -0.34
C LEU A 339 1.15 23.01 -1.46
N SER A 340 0.94 24.16 -2.11
CA SER A 340 0.08 24.26 -3.28
C SER A 340 0.69 25.28 -4.23
N GLY A 341 1.20 24.82 -5.37
CA GLY A 341 1.96 25.64 -6.30
C GLY A 341 3.21 26.27 -5.67
N ALA A 342 3.25 27.59 -5.68
CA ALA A 342 4.31 28.40 -5.08
C ALA A 342 3.96 28.91 -3.67
N LEU A 343 2.95 28.32 -3.01
CA LEU A 343 2.53 28.70 -1.67
C LEU A 343 2.78 27.59 -0.66
N PHE A 344 3.21 28.01 0.53
CA PHE A 344 3.37 27.18 1.72
C PHE A 344 2.40 27.66 2.79
N ALA A 345 1.52 26.78 3.25
CA ALA A 345 0.60 27.03 4.36
C ALA A 345 1.05 26.24 5.60
N ALA A 346 1.16 26.90 6.75
CA ALA A 346 1.41 26.29 8.05
C ALA A 346 0.28 26.65 9.02
N ALA A 347 -0.34 25.63 9.60
CA ALA A 347 -1.18 25.79 10.78
C ALA A 347 -0.31 25.62 12.03
N VAL A 348 -0.24 26.66 12.84
CA VAL A 348 0.55 26.69 14.07
C VAL A 348 -0.35 26.76 15.28
N GLN A 349 0.08 26.13 16.37
CA GLN A 349 -0.51 26.28 17.70
C GLN A 349 0.37 27.21 18.53
N ASP A 350 -0.29 28.18 19.17
CA ASP A 350 0.29 29.07 20.18
C ASP A 350 -0.52 28.99 21.48
N HIS A 351 -0.11 29.72 22.52
CA HIS A 351 -0.79 29.72 23.84
C HIS A 351 -2.29 30.06 23.77
N ASN A 352 -2.70 30.89 22.80
CA ASN A 352 -4.04 31.48 22.74
C ASN A 352 -4.90 30.94 21.59
N GLY A 353 -4.51 29.84 20.96
CA GLY A 353 -5.27 29.23 19.87
C GLY A 353 -4.38 28.78 18.70
N TYR A 354 -4.89 28.95 17.50
CA TYR A 354 -4.25 28.51 16.26
C TYR A 354 -4.13 29.67 15.29
N GLU A 355 -3.07 29.67 14.50
CA GLU A 355 -2.84 30.65 13.44
C GLU A 355 -2.49 29.92 12.14
N LEU A 356 -3.10 30.36 11.04
CA LEU A 356 -2.73 29.96 9.69
C LEU A 356 -1.77 31.00 9.16
N ILE A 357 -0.59 30.58 8.72
CA ILE A 357 0.40 31.41 8.07
C ILE A 357 0.61 30.88 6.66
N VAL A 358 0.51 31.74 5.65
CA VAL A 358 0.79 31.39 4.26
C VAL A 358 1.91 32.27 3.72
N LEU A 359 2.98 31.63 3.28
CA LEU A 359 4.15 32.24 2.66
C LEU A 359 4.18 31.91 1.17
N ASP A 360 4.67 32.84 0.34
CA ASP A 360 5.04 32.53 -1.04
C ASP A 360 6.48 32.01 -1.16
N SER A 361 6.90 31.73 -2.40
CA SER A 361 8.24 31.21 -2.71
C SER A 361 9.39 32.14 -2.32
N ASP A 362 9.12 33.43 -2.12
CA ASP A 362 10.10 34.43 -1.71
C ASP A 362 10.07 34.69 -0.19
N GLY A 363 9.29 33.89 0.54
CA GLY A 363 9.15 33.96 2.00
C GLY A 363 8.28 35.11 2.46
N GLN A 364 7.54 35.77 1.55
CA GLN A 364 6.67 36.88 1.91
C GLN A 364 5.35 36.36 2.46
N LEU A 365 4.89 37.00 3.54
CA LEU A 365 3.59 36.70 4.13
C LEU A 365 2.48 37.12 3.16
N ARG A 366 1.68 36.14 2.72
CA ARG A 366 0.53 36.37 1.84
C ARG A 366 -0.78 36.37 2.59
N TYR A 367 -0.88 35.57 3.63
CA TYR A 367 -2.09 35.45 4.43
C TYR A 367 -1.74 35.05 5.86
N ALA A 368 -2.40 35.68 6.84
CA ALA A 368 -2.37 35.26 8.23
C ALA A 368 -3.77 35.37 8.83
N ALA A 369 -4.22 34.34 9.54
CA ALA A 369 -5.48 34.40 10.27
C ALA A 369 -5.45 33.54 11.53
N ARG A 370 -6.09 34.05 12.59
CA ARG A 370 -6.18 33.37 13.89
C ARG A 370 -7.55 32.73 14.06
N ALA A 371 -7.57 31.59 14.72
CA ALA A 371 -8.79 30.89 15.09
C ALA A 371 -8.67 30.27 16.49
N PRO A 372 -9.79 30.21 17.24
CA PRO A 372 -9.84 29.51 18.52
C PRO A 372 -9.85 27.98 18.35
N SER A 373 -10.06 27.48 17.12
CA SER A 373 -10.16 26.06 16.79
C SER A 373 -9.00 25.62 15.90
N PRO A 374 -8.62 24.32 15.91
CA PRO A 374 -7.58 23.80 15.03
C PRO A 374 -7.84 24.14 13.56
N ILE A 375 -6.78 24.50 12.85
CA ILE A 375 -6.83 24.82 11.42
C ILE A 375 -6.18 23.68 10.65
N ALA A 376 -6.87 23.18 9.62
CA ALA A 376 -6.33 22.21 8.69
C ALA A 376 -6.26 22.82 7.29
N PRO A 377 -5.07 23.08 6.74
CA PRO A 377 -4.89 23.40 5.33
C PRO A 377 -4.71 22.12 4.49
N MET A 378 -5.37 22.07 3.34
CA MET A 378 -5.24 21.01 2.33
C MET A 378 -5.04 21.63 0.95
N PRO A 379 -4.08 21.15 0.14
CA PRO A 379 -3.87 21.69 -1.20
C PRO A 379 -5.03 21.33 -2.12
N VAL A 380 -5.33 22.22 -3.08
CA VAL A 380 -6.28 21.97 -4.17
C VAL A 380 -5.55 21.89 -5.51
N GLN A 381 -6.21 21.32 -6.52
CA GLN A 381 -5.73 21.44 -7.89
C GLN A 381 -5.86 22.89 -8.37
N GLY A 382 -4.83 23.45 -9.01
CA GLY A 382 -4.85 24.82 -9.56
C GLY A 382 -4.40 25.93 -8.61
N ASP A 383 -3.62 25.59 -7.58
CA ASP A 383 -3.05 26.46 -6.54
C ASP A 383 -4.07 26.97 -5.48
N GLY A 384 -3.57 27.20 -4.26
CA GLY A 384 -4.40 27.58 -3.11
C GLY A 384 -4.74 26.41 -2.18
N PHE A 385 -5.63 26.64 -1.22
CA PHE A 385 -5.90 25.67 -0.15
C PHE A 385 -7.38 25.62 0.23
N LEU A 386 -7.89 24.41 0.48
CA LEU A 386 -9.05 24.24 1.35
C LEU A 386 -8.59 24.44 2.79
N ILE A 387 -9.30 25.28 3.52
CA ILE A 387 -9.07 25.57 4.93
C ILE A 387 -10.28 25.08 5.72
N ALA A 388 -10.08 24.09 6.58
CA ALA A 388 -11.08 23.61 7.52
C ALA A 388 -10.77 24.16 8.93
N VAL A 389 -11.74 24.82 9.54
CA VAL A 389 -11.60 25.44 10.88
C VAL A 389 -12.96 25.55 11.56
N GLY A 390 -13.07 25.13 12.82
CA GLY A 390 -14.35 25.15 13.53
C GLY A 390 -15.36 24.25 12.82
N SER A 391 -16.43 24.78 12.23
CA SER A 391 -17.33 24.06 11.32
C SER A 391 -17.23 24.48 9.85
N GLN A 392 -16.37 25.45 9.57
CA GLN A 392 -16.27 26.10 8.26
C GLN A 392 -15.23 25.40 7.38
N VAL A 393 -15.58 25.25 6.11
CA VAL A 393 -14.66 24.94 5.01
C VAL A 393 -14.64 26.14 4.07
N SER A 394 -13.45 26.65 3.78
CA SER A 394 -13.23 27.79 2.90
C SER A 394 -12.15 27.49 1.86
N LEU A 395 -12.20 28.16 0.71
CA LEU A 395 -11.13 28.16 -0.28
C LEU A 395 -10.28 29.41 -0.10
N LEU A 396 -9.00 29.23 0.22
CA LEU A 396 -8.00 30.28 0.14
C LEU A 396 -7.36 30.24 -1.25
N SER A 397 -7.73 31.20 -2.09
CA SER A 397 -7.18 31.32 -3.44
C SER A 397 -5.70 31.74 -3.42
N PRO A 398 -4.97 31.56 -4.54
CA PRO A 398 -3.56 31.97 -4.65
C PRO A 398 -3.33 33.47 -4.40
N ASN A 399 -4.36 34.28 -4.64
CA ASN A 399 -4.33 35.73 -4.42
C ASN A 399 -4.66 36.12 -2.97
N ALA A 400 -4.59 35.18 -2.03
CA ALA A 400 -4.88 35.35 -0.61
C ALA A 400 -6.31 35.80 -0.29
N VAL A 401 -7.26 35.52 -1.18
CA VAL A 401 -8.69 35.73 -0.93
C VAL A 401 -9.29 34.47 -0.34
N LEU A 402 -9.79 34.55 0.90
CA LEU A 402 -10.52 33.49 1.57
C LEU A 402 -12.01 33.57 1.20
N THR A 403 -12.54 32.51 0.59
CA THR A 403 -13.94 32.39 0.20
C THR A 403 -14.60 31.28 1.00
N PRO A 404 -15.59 31.56 1.85
CA PRO A 404 -16.38 30.52 2.52
C PRO A 404 -17.07 29.63 1.49
N LEU A 405 -16.98 28.31 1.67
CA LEU A 405 -17.66 27.34 0.81
C LEU A 405 -18.82 26.65 1.53
N LEU A 406 -18.62 26.28 2.79
CA LEU A 406 -19.56 25.44 3.52
C LEU A 406 -19.43 25.64 5.03
N ASP A 407 -20.56 25.87 5.70
CA ASP A 407 -20.70 25.57 7.11
C ASP A 407 -21.24 24.14 7.24
N THR A 408 -20.39 23.24 7.73
CA THR A 408 -20.73 21.82 7.85
C THR A 408 -21.73 21.56 8.98
N GLY A 409 -21.89 22.49 9.92
CA GLY A 409 -22.63 22.30 11.17
C GLY A 409 -21.98 21.29 12.14
N ILE A 410 -20.83 20.72 11.79
CA ILE A 410 -20.08 19.78 12.63
C ILE A 410 -18.71 20.36 12.98
N ALA A 411 -18.21 20.06 14.18
CA ALA A 411 -16.87 20.48 14.55
C ALA A 411 -15.82 19.72 13.72
N LEU A 412 -14.78 20.44 13.29
CA LEU A 412 -13.66 19.93 12.51
C LEU A 412 -12.41 19.97 13.39
N GLY A 413 -11.74 18.83 13.50
CA GLY A 413 -10.53 18.67 14.29
C GLY A 413 -9.25 18.89 13.48
N ARG A 414 -8.11 18.86 14.17
CA ARG A 414 -6.76 18.98 13.56
C ARG A 414 -6.48 17.99 12.43
N ALA A 415 -7.12 16.82 12.49
CA ALA A 415 -6.97 15.73 11.53
C ALA A 415 -8.03 15.75 10.43
N ALA A 416 -8.84 16.81 10.32
CA ALA A 416 -9.86 16.93 9.29
C ALA A 416 -9.24 16.79 7.88
N GLN A 417 -9.98 16.16 6.99
CA GLN A 417 -9.62 15.99 5.59
C GLN A 417 -10.79 16.41 4.72
N VAL A 418 -10.48 17.17 3.68
CA VAL A 418 -11.47 17.64 2.71
C VAL A 418 -10.89 17.44 1.33
N ALA A 419 -11.65 16.79 0.46
CA ALA A 419 -11.38 16.72 -0.97
C ALA A 419 -12.50 17.45 -1.71
N ALA A 420 -12.16 18.11 -2.82
CA ALA A 420 -13.11 18.76 -3.70
C ALA A 420 -12.98 18.18 -5.11
N ASP A 421 -14.11 17.93 -5.77
CA ASP A 421 -14.11 17.58 -7.19
C ASP A 421 -14.23 18.81 -8.09
N ALA A 422 -14.06 18.62 -9.40
CA ALA A 422 -14.13 19.68 -10.40
C ALA A 422 -15.52 20.37 -10.49
N LEU A 423 -16.57 19.76 -9.93
CA LEU A 423 -17.91 20.35 -9.85
C LEU A 423 -18.12 21.18 -8.58
N GLY A 424 -17.16 21.19 -7.66
CA GLY A 424 -17.24 21.88 -6.38
C GLY A 424 -17.94 21.08 -5.28
N ASN A 425 -18.22 19.79 -5.47
CA ASN A 425 -18.69 18.97 -4.36
C ASN A 425 -17.54 18.76 -3.36
N LEU A 426 -17.88 18.71 -2.08
CA LEU A 426 -16.92 18.54 -0.99
C LEU A 426 -17.13 17.21 -0.30
N TYR A 427 -16.05 16.47 -0.10
CA TYR A 427 -16.01 15.21 0.65
C TYR A 427 -15.18 15.39 1.90
N LEU A 428 -15.74 15.06 3.06
CA LEU A 428 -15.20 15.51 4.34
C LEU A 428 -15.10 14.36 5.34
N TYR A 429 -13.92 14.22 5.93
CA TYR A 429 -13.68 13.54 7.20
C TYR A 429 -13.47 14.60 8.29
N PRO A 430 -14.24 14.62 9.39
CA PRO A 430 -14.16 15.68 10.39
C PRO A 430 -12.87 15.63 11.25
N GLY A 431 -12.06 14.59 11.09
CA GLY A 431 -10.83 14.40 11.87
C GLY A 431 -11.00 13.52 13.11
N TYR A 432 -12.19 12.94 13.30
CA TYR A 432 -12.50 12.00 14.38
C TYR A 432 -13.65 11.07 13.99
N GLY A 433 -13.85 10.01 14.78
CA GLY A 433 -14.90 9.03 14.54
C GLY A 433 -14.72 8.32 13.20
N SER A 434 -15.81 7.79 12.66
CA SER A 434 -15.83 6.97 11.44
C SER A 434 -16.78 7.50 10.38
N ALA A 435 -17.20 8.76 10.42
CA ALA A 435 -18.12 9.32 9.42
C ALA A 435 -17.39 10.02 8.28
N LEU A 436 -17.81 9.75 7.04
CA LEU A 436 -17.51 10.56 5.86
C LEU A 436 -18.80 11.25 5.38
N TYR A 437 -18.66 12.49 4.97
CA TYR A 437 -19.77 13.32 4.49
C TYR A 437 -19.49 13.76 3.05
N ALA A 438 -20.54 13.89 2.25
CA ALA A 438 -20.46 14.56 0.96
C ALA A 438 -21.47 15.69 0.88
N TYR A 439 -21.03 16.84 0.40
CA TYR A 439 -21.83 18.04 0.21
C TYR A 439 -21.81 18.44 -1.26
N ALA A 440 -22.95 18.92 -1.75
CA ALA A 440 -23.05 19.53 -3.06
C ALA A 440 -22.30 20.86 -3.09
N ALA A 441 -21.96 21.36 -4.27
CA ALA A 441 -21.34 22.69 -4.43
C ALA A 441 -22.15 23.84 -3.81
N GLY A 442 -23.48 23.70 -3.76
CA GLY A 442 -24.37 24.65 -3.07
C GLY A 442 -24.47 24.48 -1.54
N GLY A 443 -23.67 23.58 -0.95
CA GLY A 443 -23.60 23.34 0.50
C GLY A 443 -24.60 22.33 1.05
N GLY A 444 -25.53 21.81 0.25
CA GLY A 444 -26.48 20.78 0.67
C GLY A 444 -25.80 19.44 0.95
N LEU A 445 -26.05 18.83 2.11
CA LEU A 445 -25.59 17.47 2.42
C LEU A 445 -26.21 16.47 1.44
N ARG A 446 -25.38 15.68 0.76
CA ARG A 446 -25.79 14.67 -0.21
C ARG A 446 -25.92 13.29 0.44
N TRP A 447 -24.91 12.90 1.20
CA TRP A 447 -24.90 11.62 1.91
C TRP A 447 -23.88 11.62 3.04
N THR A 448 -24.08 10.68 3.97
CA THR A 448 -23.15 10.36 5.06
C THR A 448 -22.94 8.85 5.07
N VAL A 449 -21.70 8.42 5.17
CA VAL A 449 -21.34 7.00 5.27
C VAL A 449 -20.44 6.73 6.45
N ARG A 450 -20.46 5.49 6.94
CA ARG A 450 -19.60 5.03 8.02
C ARG A 450 -18.42 4.24 7.43
N LEU A 451 -17.20 4.66 7.77
CA LEU A 451 -15.97 3.92 7.54
C LEU A 451 -16.02 2.56 8.26
N PRO A 452 -15.41 1.50 7.71
CA PRO A 452 -15.45 0.15 8.30
C PRO A 452 -14.91 0.08 9.73
N SER A 453 -13.95 0.96 10.06
CA SER A 453 -13.34 1.08 11.38
C SER A 453 -13.11 2.56 11.72
N VAL A 454 -12.94 2.86 13.02
CA VAL A 454 -12.49 4.19 13.46
C VAL A 454 -11.00 4.28 13.16
N PRO A 455 -10.55 5.18 12.27
CA PRO A 455 -9.17 5.20 11.85
C PRO A 455 -8.31 5.86 12.95
N LEU A 456 -7.15 5.27 13.24
CA LEU A 456 -6.20 5.79 14.23
C LEU A 456 -5.52 7.09 13.77
N GLN A 457 -5.55 7.34 12.46
CA GLN A 457 -5.05 8.55 11.82
C GLN A 457 -6.03 8.94 10.72
N ALA A 458 -5.99 10.19 10.26
CA ALA A 458 -6.84 10.59 9.16
C ALA A 458 -6.64 9.68 7.92
N PRO A 459 -7.74 9.25 7.25
CA PRO A 459 -7.63 8.66 5.93
C PRO A 459 -7.14 9.72 4.93
N LEU A 460 -6.42 9.31 3.88
CA LEU A 460 -6.20 10.22 2.75
C LEU A 460 -7.45 10.19 1.86
N LEU A 461 -7.94 11.37 1.46
CA LEU A 461 -9.08 11.49 0.56
C LEU A 461 -8.60 12.00 -0.79
N ALA A 462 -9.11 11.39 -1.87
CA ALA A 462 -8.89 11.88 -3.22
C ALA A 462 -10.12 11.63 -4.09
N VAL A 463 -10.33 12.51 -5.06
CA VAL A 463 -11.42 12.43 -6.04
C VAL A 463 -10.85 12.78 -7.40
N GLY A 464 -11.26 12.05 -8.44
CA GLY A 464 -10.86 12.30 -9.81
C GLY A 464 -11.82 13.26 -10.52
N GLU A 465 -12.46 12.75 -11.56
CA GLU A 465 -13.45 13.43 -12.41
C GLU A 465 -14.82 13.59 -11.72
N GLY A 466 -14.92 13.26 -10.43
CA GLY A 466 -16.12 13.46 -9.60
C GLY A 466 -17.09 12.28 -9.56
N CYS A 467 -16.69 11.12 -10.08
CA CYS A 467 -17.55 9.92 -10.12
C CYS A 467 -17.36 8.99 -8.93
N ALA A 468 -16.16 8.96 -8.34
CA ALA A 468 -15.85 8.17 -7.17
C ALA A 468 -14.97 8.96 -6.19
N LEU A 469 -15.27 8.82 -4.90
CA LEU A 469 -14.41 9.24 -3.80
C LEU A 469 -13.56 8.05 -3.37
N TYR A 470 -12.26 8.27 -3.25
CA TYR A 470 -11.31 7.30 -2.72
C TYR A 470 -10.87 7.71 -1.31
N ALA A 471 -10.95 6.77 -0.37
CA ALA A 471 -10.46 6.94 0.99
C ALA A 471 -9.41 5.86 1.30
N LEU A 472 -8.15 6.27 1.47
CA LEU A 472 -7.07 5.38 1.90
C LEU A 472 -6.94 5.40 3.42
N MET A 473 -7.33 4.28 4.04
CA MET A 473 -7.30 4.05 5.46
C MET A 473 -5.87 3.82 5.98
N PRO A 474 -5.58 4.09 7.27
CA PRO A 474 -4.25 3.86 7.86
C PRO A 474 -3.78 2.41 7.85
N ASP A 475 -4.72 1.45 7.84
CA ASP A 475 -4.45 0.02 7.75
C ASP A 475 -4.12 -0.45 6.32
N GLY A 476 -4.16 0.45 5.34
CA GLY A 476 -3.83 0.19 3.94
C GLY A 476 -5.01 -0.16 3.05
N ALA A 477 -6.23 -0.17 3.59
CA ALA A 477 -7.45 -0.35 2.79
C ALA A 477 -7.77 0.93 1.98
N LEU A 478 -7.90 0.78 0.67
CA LEU A 478 -8.41 1.79 -0.25
C LEU A 478 -9.90 1.51 -0.52
N LEU A 479 -10.75 2.42 -0.07
CA LEU A 479 -12.20 2.34 -0.22
C LEU A 479 -12.65 3.23 -1.39
N ALA A 480 -13.43 2.67 -2.31
CA ALA A 480 -14.00 3.41 -3.44
C ALA A 480 -15.51 3.59 -3.25
N TYR A 481 -15.93 4.82 -2.99
CA TYR A 481 -17.32 5.20 -2.81
C TYR A 481 -17.85 5.87 -4.07
N ARG A 482 -19.04 5.50 -4.53
CA ARG A 482 -19.71 6.21 -5.62
C ARG A 482 -20.05 7.63 -5.14
N ALA A 483 -19.57 8.64 -5.86
CA ALA A 483 -19.78 10.04 -5.50
C ALA A 483 -21.25 10.45 -5.45
N ALA A 484 -22.10 9.81 -6.27
CA ALA A 484 -23.53 10.10 -6.39
C ALA A 484 -24.27 9.98 -5.03
N ASP A 485 -24.06 8.87 -4.32
CA ASP A 485 -24.88 8.42 -3.19
C ASP A 485 -24.09 7.81 -2.03
N GLY A 486 -22.76 7.75 -2.11
CA GLY A 486 -21.90 7.21 -1.07
C GLY A 486 -21.88 5.68 -1.02
N ALA A 487 -22.47 4.97 -1.99
CA ALA A 487 -22.40 3.51 -2.00
C ALA A 487 -20.93 3.04 -2.07
N LEU A 488 -20.50 2.19 -1.14
CA LEU A 488 -19.19 1.52 -1.22
C LEU A 488 -19.23 0.52 -2.37
N ARG A 489 -18.39 0.71 -3.38
CA ARG A 489 -18.39 -0.11 -4.60
C ARG A 489 -17.17 -1.00 -4.73
N GLY A 490 -16.06 -0.62 -4.12
CA GLY A 490 -14.81 -1.37 -4.22
C GLY A 490 -13.94 -1.23 -2.99
N ILE A 491 -13.17 -2.28 -2.73
CA ILE A 491 -12.12 -2.30 -1.73
C ILE A 491 -10.88 -2.94 -2.36
N ALA A 492 -9.77 -2.22 -2.27
CA ALA A 492 -8.43 -2.72 -2.54
C ALA A 492 -7.60 -2.56 -1.28
N SER A 493 -6.55 -3.36 -1.11
CA SER A 493 -5.68 -3.26 0.06
C SER A 493 -4.22 -3.47 -0.32
N LEU A 494 -3.34 -2.75 0.35
CA LEU A 494 -1.92 -3.04 0.44
C LEU A 494 -1.56 -3.15 1.92
N TYR A 495 -0.58 -3.97 2.25
CA TYR A 495 -0.16 -4.11 3.64
C TYR A 495 0.47 -2.81 4.15
N ALA A 496 0.02 -2.30 5.29
CA ALA A 496 0.52 -1.06 5.87
C ALA A 496 1.83 -1.22 6.67
N GLY A 497 2.41 -2.41 6.74
CA GLY A 497 3.73 -2.65 7.34
C GLY A 497 3.74 -2.97 8.83
N GLY A 498 2.57 -3.16 9.47
CA GLY A 498 2.47 -3.61 10.87
C GLY A 498 3.36 -2.82 11.83
N ARG A 499 4.34 -3.49 12.46
CA ARG A 499 5.28 -2.82 13.38
C ARG A 499 6.23 -1.83 12.69
N GLN A 500 6.40 -1.97 11.38
CA GLN A 500 7.24 -1.14 10.52
C GLN A 500 6.44 -0.06 9.78
N HIS A 501 5.17 0.15 10.15
CA HIS A 501 4.28 1.13 9.54
C HIS A 501 4.89 2.54 9.47
N ARG A 502 4.83 3.17 8.30
CA ARG A 502 5.25 4.56 8.06
C ARG A 502 4.09 5.37 7.46
N PRO A 503 3.22 5.91 8.32
CA PRO A 503 2.04 6.62 7.85
C PRO A 503 2.38 7.87 7.02
N GLU A 504 3.55 8.48 7.25
CA GLU A 504 4.06 9.63 6.51
C GLU A 504 4.47 9.26 5.08
N ALA A 505 4.73 7.98 4.81
CA ALA A 505 5.04 7.46 3.48
C ALA A 505 3.80 7.05 2.68
N ARG A 506 2.59 7.18 3.26
CA ARG A 506 1.34 6.96 2.53
C ARG A 506 1.17 7.98 1.42
N GLN A 507 0.63 7.54 0.30
CA GLN A 507 0.33 8.38 -0.84
C GLN A 507 -1.00 7.96 -1.45
N LEU A 508 -1.81 8.93 -1.85
CA LEU A 508 -3.02 8.72 -2.63
C LEU A 508 -3.13 9.85 -3.66
N ALA A 509 -3.29 9.48 -4.93
CA ALA A 509 -3.55 10.40 -6.02
C ALA A 509 -4.51 9.75 -7.02
N VAL A 510 -5.37 10.57 -7.62
CA VAL A 510 -6.16 10.17 -8.79
C VAL A 510 -5.59 10.88 -10.00
N LEU A 511 -5.09 10.10 -10.94
CA LEU A 511 -4.48 10.54 -12.19
C LEU A 511 -5.56 10.67 -13.28
N PRO A 512 -5.26 11.31 -14.43
CA PRO A 512 -6.20 11.40 -15.55
C PRO A 512 -6.76 10.04 -15.97
N GLY A 513 -8.04 10.01 -16.38
CA GLY A 513 -8.73 8.78 -16.74
C GLY A 513 -9.10 7.90 -15.55
N GLU A 514 -9.26 8.50 -14.35
CA GLU A 514 -9.62 7.81 -13.11
C GLU A 514 -8.64 6.69 -12.71
N LEU A 515 -7.35 6.86 -13.01
CA LEU A 515 -6.33 5.93 -12.54
C LEU A 515 -5.94 6.29 -11.09
N VAL A 516 -6.17 5.36 -10.16
CA VAL A 516 -5.91 5.57 -8.74
C VAL A 516 -4.53 5.02 -8.39
N GLN A 517 -3.64 5.92 -7.98
CA GLN A 517 -2.30 5.58 -7.51
C GLN A 517 -2.27 5.66 -5.98
N PHE A 518 -1.90 4.58 -5.32
CA PHE A 518 -1.84 4.57 -3.84
C PHE A 518 -0.72 3.71 -3.27
N SER A 519 -0.24 4.14 -2.10
CA SER A 519 0.74 3.43 -1.26
C SER A 519 0.26 3.45 0.18
N SER A 520 0.27 2.28 0.82
CA SER A 520 -0.02 2.11 2.25
C SER A 520 1.13 2.55 3.17
N GLY A 521 2.26 3.00 2.59
CA GLY A 521 3.42 3.48 3.34
C GLY A 521 4.35 2.37 3.82
N TYR A 522 4.38 1.20 3.16
CA TYR A 522 5.30 0.11 3.52
C TYR A 522 6.29 -0.29 2.43
N LEU A 523 5.90 -1.15 1.48
CA LEU A 523 6.77 -1.60 0.38
C LEU A 523 6.19 -1.27 -0.99
N SER A 524 4.87 -1.30 -1.15
CA SER A 524 4.26 -1.21 -2.47
C SER A 524 3.55 0.10 -2.77
N THR A 525 3.55 0.43 -4.05
CA THR A 525 2.67 1.43 -4.65
C THR A 525 1.95 0.80 -5.82
N ALA A 526 0.62 0.84 -5.82
CA ALA A 526 -0.21 0.26 -6.86
C ALA A 526 -0.93 1.33 -7.67
N ILE A 527 -1.22 0.98 -8.92
CA ILE A 527 -2.07 1.74 -9.83
C ILE A 527 -3.26 0.87 -10.20
N LEU A 528 -4.46 1.39 -9.99
CA LEU A 528 -5.74 0.75 -10.29
C LEU A 528 -6.54 1.60 -11.27
N ASP A 529 -7.38 0.95 -12.06
CA ASP A 529 -8.49 1.57 -12.76
C ASP A 529 -9.61 1.84 -11.77
N GLY A 530 -9.79 3.12 -11.45
CA GLY A 530 -10.73 3.60 -10.46
C GLY A 530 -12.18 3.36 -10.84
N LEU A 531 -12.52 3.38 -12.13
CA LEU A 531 -13.87 3.09 -12.60
C LEU A 531 -14.20 1.61 -12.43
N GLN A 532 -13.26 0.72 -12.79
CA GLN A 532 -13.44 -0.72 -12.56
C GLN A 532 -13.49 -1.06 -11.07
N LEU A 533 -12.63 -0.43 -10.25
CA LEU A 533 -12.69 -0.61 -8.79
C LEU A 533 -14.03 -0.14 -8.23
N ALA A 534 -14.55 0.99 -8.71
CA ALA A 534 -15.83 1.54 -8.28
C ALA A 534 -17.04 0.91 -9.01
N GLU A 535 -16.84 -0.12 -9.84
CA GLU A 535 -17.87 -0.76 -10.65
C GLU A 535 -18.75 0.25 -11.42
N LEU A 536 -18.08 1.19 -12.09
CA LEU A 536 -18.65 2.22 -12.95
C LEU A 536 -18.28 1.93 -14.41
N ALA A 537 -19.25 2.03 -15.31
CA ALA A 537 -19.02 1.81 -16.74
C ALA A 537 -18.32 3.01 -17.40
N GLU A 538 -18.67 4.22 -16.98
CA GLU A 538 -18.11 5.48 -17.45
C GLU A 538 -18.18 6.52 -16.33
N CYS A 539 -17.32 7.53 -16.39
CA CYS A 539 -17.48 8.71 -15.55
C CYS A 539 -18.45 9.69 -16.22
N ALA A 540 -19.74 9.55 -15.90
CA ALA A 540 -20.74 10.56 -16.17
C ALA A 540 -20.99 11.33 -14.87
N PRO A 541 -20.33 12.48 -14.64
CA PRO A 541 -20.58 13.26 -13.43
C PRO A 541 -22.09 13.55 -13.32
N PRO A 542 -22.67 13.48 -12.10
CA PRO A 542 -24.09 13.73 -11.93
C PRO A 542 -24.43 15.11 -12.50
N ARG A 543 -25.29 15.13 -13.54
CA ARG A 543 -25.81 16.39 -14.07
C ARG A 543 -26.44 17.16 -12.93
N LEU A 544 -26.06 18.43 -12.79
CA LEU A 544 -26.73 19.39 -11.91
C LEU A 544 -28.23 19.25 -12.16
N LEU A 545 -28.97 18.75 -11.17
CA LEU A 545 -30.41 19.00 -11.16
C LEU A 545 -30.56 20.50 -10.86
N PRO A 546 -31.31 21.24 -11.70
CA PRO A 546 -31.41 22.70 -11.64
C PRO A 546 -31.98 23.22 -10.32
#